data_AF-A0A1Q9NRZ5-F1
#
_entry.id   AF-A0A1Q9NRZ5-F1
#
_cell.length_a   1.000
_cell.length_b   1.000
_cell.length_c   1.000
_cell.angle_alpha   90.00
_cell.angle_beta   90.00
_cell.angle_gamma   90.00
#
_symmetry.space_group_name_H-M   'P 1'
#
loop_
_entity.id
_entity.type
_entity.pdbx_description
1 polymer ?
#
loop_
_entity_poly.entity_id
_entity_poly.type
_entity_poly.pdbx_seq_one_letter_code
_entity_poly.pdbx_strand_id
1 'polypeptide(L)'
;MKSLRELYRIGTGPSSSHTMAPRAASIAFQQKYPDTHLYRVTLYGSLAATGKGHLTDEAIQGVFGKDKVEFIWKPEEELPLHTNGMKFEALSRDETILGMVEDYSTGGGALLSDPSVDNVYPEITTRAILDLVLNNYGTFWEYVIEREPDIPDYLLNVWQTMDTSISKGLSKKNRLPGKLKLPRKAYSLYSKSSMLEKSVRYKARLSAYAYAVSEENASGGTIVTAPTCGGSGAVPAVLKSLQK
;
A
#
# COMPACT_ATOMS: atom_id res chain seq x y z
N MET A 1 -1.02 -20.48 4.54
CA MET A 1 -0.89 -19.01 4.59
C MET A 1 0.00 -18.56 3.44
N LYS A 2 -0.20 -17.32 2.97
CA LYS A 2 0.56 -16.73 1.87
C LYS A 2 1.94 -16.22 2.33
N SER A 3 2.79 -15.88 1.36
CA SER A 3 4.11 -15.24 1.55
C SER A 3 4.05 -13.98 2.42
N LEU A 4 5.16 -13.67 3.13
CA LEU A 4 5.33 -12.39 3.83
C LEU A 4 5.26 -11.17 2.89
N ARG A 5 5.53 -11.38 1.59
CA ARG A 5 5.45 -10.33 0.55
C ARG A 5 4.05 -9.74 0.43
N GLU A 6 3.03 -10.51 0.77
CA GLU A 6 1.64 -10.06 0.79
C GLU A 6 1.35 -9.07 1.93
N LEU A 7 2.09 -9.18 3.04
CA LEU A 7 1.96 -8.27 4.18
C LEU A 7 2.73 -6.97 3.95
N TYR A 8 3.93 -7.07 3.36
CA TYR A 8 4.88 -5.98 3.22
C TYR A 8 5.06 -5.56 1.76
N ARG A 9 4.03 -4.97 1.15
CA ARG A 9 4.08 -4.50 -0.23
C ARG A 9 4.60 -3.06 -0.30
N ILE A 10 5.59 -2.83 -1.16
CA ILE A 10 6.08 -1.49 -1.47
C ILE A 10 5.09 -0.83 -2.44
N GLY A 11 4.64 0.37 -2.10
CA GLY A 11 3.69 1.11 -2.93
C GLY A 11 3.57 2.57 -2.52
N THR A 12 2.48 3.19 -2.92
CA THR A 12 2.17 4.58 -2.58
C THR A 12 0.92 4.67 -1.73
N GLY A 13 0.94 5.57 -0.75
CA GLY A 13 -0.27 5.92 0.01
C GLY A 13 -1.29 6.69 -0.83
N PRO A 14 -2.46 7.04 -0.26
CA PRO A 14 -2.84 6.81 1.14
C PRO A 14 -3.47 5.45 1.43
N SER A 15 -3.86 4.68 0.40
CA SER A 15 -4.69 3.48 0.57
C SER A 15 -4.21 2.30 -0.26
N SER A 16 -4.13 1.12 0.36
CA SER A 16 -3.79 -0.10 -0.38
C SER A 16 -4.93 -0.45 -1.33
N SER A 17 -6.18 -0.38 -0.87
CA SER A 17 -7.34 -0.76 -1.66
C SER A 17 -7.76 0.30 -2.69
N HIS A 18 -7.59 1.58 -2.38
CA HIS A 18 -8.07 2.66 -3.24
C HIS A 18 -6.94 3.35 -4.03
N THR A 19 -5.67 3.10 -3.72
CA THR A 19 -4.54 3.70 -4.44
C THR A 19 -3.66 2.64 -5.09
N MET A 20 -3.15 1.69 -4.32
CA MET A 20 -2.22 0.67 -4.85
C MET A 20 -2.90 -0.29 -5.83
N ALA A 21 -4.04 -0.89 -5.44
CA ALA A 21 -4.75 -1.84 -6.29
C ALA A 21 -5.25 -1.23 -7.61
N PRO A 22 -5.92 -0.04 -7.64
CA PRO A 22 -6.33 0.57 -8.91
C PRO A 22 -5.16 0.96 -9.81
N ARG A 23 -4.01 1.36 -9.22
CA ARG A 23 -2.78 1.59 -9.98
C ARG A 23 -2.24 0.30 -10.60
N ALA A 24 -2.19 -0.78 -9.83
CA ALA A 24 -1.76 -2.09 -10.32
C ALA A 24 -2.67 -2.58 -11.47
N ALA A 25 -3.99 -2.46 -11.32
CA ALA A 25 -4.96 -2.81 -12.35
C ALA A 25 -4.76 -1.97 -13.62
N SER A 26 -4.47 -0.67 -13.45
CA SER A 26 -4.17 0.22 -14.57
C SER A 26 -2.89 -0.20 -15.31
N ILE A 27 -1.84 -0.59 -14.59
CA ILE A 27 -0.58 -1.07 -15.20
C ILE A 27 -0.85 -2.34 -16.01
N ALA A 28 -1.55 -3.31 -15.42
CA ALA A 28 -1.90 -4.56 -16.10
C ALA A 28 -2.77 -4.31 -17.35
N PHE A 29 -3.73 -3.39 -17.26
CA PHE A 29 -4.58 -3.05 -18.39
C PHE A 29 -3.82 -2.32 -19.50
N GLN A 30 -2.93 -1.38 -19.16
CA GLN A 30 -2.07 -0.67 -20.13
C GLN A 30 -1.14 -1.63 -20.86
N GLN A 31 -0.59 -2.64 -20.17
CA GLN A 31 0.25 -3.67 -20.79
C GLN A 31 -0.53 -4.51 -21.81
N LYS A 32 -1.80 -4.79 -21.55
CA LYS A 32 -2.66 -5.56 -22.47
C LYS A 32 -3.13 -4.73 -23.67
N TYR A 33 -3.38 -3.43 -23.47
CA TYR A 33 -3.84 -2.51 -24.51
C TYR A 33 -2.93 -1.28 -24.61
N PRO A 34 -1.66 -1.43 -25.03
CA PRO A 34 -0.72 -0.33 -25.13
C PRO A 34 -1.15 0.68 -26.21
N ASP A 35 -0.64 1.91 -26.13
CA ASP A 35 -0.86 2.98 -27.11
C ASP A 35 -2.33 3.34 -27.41
N THR A 36 -3.25 2.94 -26.54
CA THR A 36 -4.67 3.30 -26.61
C THR A 36 -4.86 4.82 -26.64
N HIS A 37 -5.80 5.28 -27.47
CA HIS A 37 -6.11 6.70 -27.62
C HIS A 37 -6.67 7.30 -26.33
N LEU A 38 -7.68 6.63 -25.76
CA LEU A 38 -8.35 7.02 -24.53
C LEU A 38 -8.69 5.79 -23.69
N TYR A 39 -8.38 5.82 -22.40
CA TYR A 39 -8.80 4.83 -21.42
C TYR A 39 -10.03 5.37 -20.69
N ARG A 40 -11.15 4.65 -20.72
CA ARG A 40 -12.30 4.96 -19.87
C ARG A 40 -12.27 4.05 -18.65
N VAL A 41 -12.35 4.68 -17.48
CA VAL A 41 -12.33 3.98 -16.20
C VAL A 41 -13.61 4.27 -15.45
N THR A 42 -14.39 3.22 -15.21
CA THR A 42 -15.58 3.30 -14.38
C THR A 42 -15.28 2.72 -13.01
N LEU A 43 -15.49 3.53 -11.97
CA LEU A 43 -15.33 3.13 -10.58
C LEU A 43 -16.72 2.93 -9.96
N TYR A 44 -16.86 1.90 -9.12
CA TYR A 44 -18.13 1.49 -8.51
C TYR A 44 -18.08 1.52 -6.98
N GLY A 45 -19.24 1.56 -6.35
CA GLY A 45 -19.45 1.38 -4.91
C GLY A 45 -18.52 2.23 -4.04
N SER A 46 -17.91 1.60 -3.03
CA SER A 46 -17.03 2.29 -2.06
C SER A 46 -15.79 2.89 -2.70
N LEU A 47 -15.27 2.26 -3.77
CA LEU A 47 -14.12 2.76 -4.52
C LEU A 47 -14.46 4.09 -5.21
N ALA A 48 -15.65 4.21 -5.79
CA ALA A 48 -16.11 5.47 -6.35
C ALA A 48 -16.42 6.52 -5.28
N ALA A 49 -17.10 6.13 -4.20
CA ALA A 49 -17.56 7.04 -3.16
C ALA A 49 -16.40 7.79 -2.47
N THR A 50 -15.28 7.11 -2.26
CA THR A 50 -14.14 7.68 -1.51
C THR A 50 -12.86 7.85 -2.33
N GLY A 51 -12.85 7.40 -3.60
CA GLY A 51 -11.63 7.29 -4.40
C GLY A 51 -10.88 8.62 -4.58
N LYS A 52 -11.58 9.73 -4.82
CA LYS A 52 -10.94 11.07 -4.91
C LYS A 52 -10.20 11.45 -3.63
N GLY A 53 -10.74 11.12 -2.46
CA GLY A 53 -10.08 11.35 -1.17
C GLY A 53 -8.86 10.45 -0.95
N HIS A 54 -8.85 9.30 -1.60
CA HIS A 54 -7.76 8.32 -1.58
C HIS A 54 -6.81 8.41 -2.78
N LEU A 55 -6.91 9.47 -3.59
CA LEU A 55 -6.07 9.70 -4.77
C LEU A 55 -6.17 8.58 -5.81
N THR A 56 -7.31 7.90 -5.93
CA THR A 56 -7.53 6.83 -6.91
C THR A 56 -7.36 7.32 -8.34
N ASP A 57 -7.93 8.49 -8.64
CA ASP A 57 -7.81 9.17 -9.92
C ASP A 57 -6.35 9.54 -10.24
N GLU A 58 -5.63 10.14 -9.30
CA GLU A 58 -4.21 10.46 -9.48
C GLU A 58 -3.37 9.20 -9.70
N ALA A 59 -3.66 8.12 -9.00
CA ALA A 59 -2.93 6.85 -9.10
C ALA A 59 -3.10 6.20 -10.49
N ILE A 60 -4.31 6.26 -11.04
CA ILE A 60 -4.67 5.75 -12.38
C ILE A 60 -4.11 6.69 -13.48
N GLN A 61 -4.29 8.00 -13.32
CA GLN A 61 -3.71 9.01 -14.22
C GLN A 61 -2.19 8.93 -14.29
N GLY A 62 -1.52 8.60 -13.18
CA GLY A 62 -0.08 8.37 -13.15
C GLY A 62 0.37 7.12 -13.89
N VAL A 63 -0.54 6.33 -14.48
CA VAL A 63 -0.23 5.20 -15.39
C VAL A 63 -0.61 5.56 -16.81
N PHE A 64 -1.87 5.95 -17.04
CA PHE A 64 -2.37 6.19 -18.39
C PHE A 64 -1.96 7.55 -18.97
N GLY A 65 -1.65 8.53 -18.12
CA GLY A 65 -1.50 9.93 -18.48
C GLY A 65 -2.81 10.70 -18.30
N LYS A 66 -2.71 11.95 -17.82
CA LYS A 66 -3.89 12.78 -17.46
C LYS A 66 -4.82 13.05 -18.63
N ASP A 67 -4.26 13.26 -19.82
CA ASP A 67 -5.01 13.58 -21.04
C ASP A 67 -5.52 12.35 -21.80
N LYS A 68 -5.25 11.15 -21.27
CA LYS A 68 -5.62 9.87 -21.88
C LYS A 68 -6.60 9.07 -21.03
N VAL A 69 -7.20 9.66 -20.00
CA VAL A 69 -8.16 8.95 -19.15
C VAL A 69 -9.43 9.74 -18.93
N GLU A 70 -10.56 9.05 -19.12
CA GLU A 70 -11.90 9.49 -18.76
C GLU A 70 -12.37 8.71 -17.53
N PHE A 71 -12.97 9.40 -16.55
CA PHE A 71 -13.51 8.75 -15.35
C PHE A 71 -15.02 8.83 -15.28
N ILE A 72 -15.65 7.68 -15.02
CA ILE A 72 -17.06 7.56 -14.66
C ILE A 72 -17.13 7.08 -13.20
N TRP A 73 -17.85 7.82 -12.37
CA TRP A 73 -17.98 7.53 -10.93
C TRP A 73 -19.41 7.08 -10.64
N LYS A 74 -19.58 5.85 -10.14
CA LYS A 74 -20.88 5.26 -9.82
C LYS A 74 -20.92 4.78 -8.36
N PRO A 75 -20.96 5.69 -7.37
CA PRO A 75 -20.94 5.31 -5.97
C PRO A 75 -22.19 4.55 -5.50
N GLU A 76 -23.31 4.67 -6.21
CA GLU A 76 -24.58 3.98 -5.90
C GLU A 76 -24.71 2.62 -6.61
N GLU A 77 -23.81 2.28 -7.53
CA GLU A 77 -23.82 0.99 -8.22
C GLU A 77 -22.71 0.10 -7.67
N GLU A 78 -23.03 -1.16 -7.35
CA GLU A 78 -22.07 -2.15 -6.90
C GLU A 78 -21.94 -3.29 -7.92
N LEU A 79 -20.71 -3.74 -8.13
CA LEU A 79 -20.45 -4.94 -8.91
C LEU A 79 -20.62 -6.20 -8.02
N PRO A 80 -20.98 -7.37 -8.58
CA PRO A 80 -21.51 -8.49 -7.78
C PRO A 80 -20.54 -9.12 -6.77
N LEU A 81 -19.22 -9.09 -7.03
CA LEU A 81 -18.26 -9.86 -6.25
C LEU A 81 -17.67 -9.10 -5.05
N HIS A 82 -17.57 -7.77 -5.12
CA HIS A 82 -16.99 -6.95 -4.06
C HIS A 82 -17.33 -5.46 -4.26
N THR A 83 -17.41 -4.69 -3.17
CA THR A 83 -17.83 -3.27 -3.20
C THR A 83 -16.82 -2.33 -3.88
N ASN A 84 -15.54 -2.71 -3.90
CA ASN A 84 -14.49 -1.95 -4.59
C ASN A 84 -14.32 -2.41 -6.04
N GLY A 85 -15.37 -2.28 -6.85
CA GLY A 85 -15.37 -2.65 -8.26
C GLY A 85 -14.78 -1.57 -9.15
N MET A 86 -14.08 -1.98 -10.21
CA MET A 86 -13.58 -1.10 -11.27
C MET A 86 -13.67 -1.79 -12.63
N LYS A 87 -13.96 -0.98 -13.66
CA LYS A 87 -14.01 -1.40 -15.05
C LYS A 87 -13.10 -0.51 -15.88
N PHE A 88 -12.26 -1.12 -16.71
CA PHE A 88 -11.37 -0.45 -17.64
C PHE A 88 -11.80 -0.76 -19.07
N GLU A 89 -11.83 0.26 -19.91
CA GLU A 89 -12.17 0.17 -21.34
C GLU A 89 -11.09 0.91 -22.15
N ALA A 90 -10.56 0.25 -23.18
CA ALA A 90 -9.62 0.84 -24.12
C ALA A 90 -10.39 1.32 -25.35
N LEU A 91 -10.31 2.60 -25.67
CA LEU A 91 -11.08 3.22 -26.75
C LEU A 91 -10.17 3.63 -27.92
N SER A 92 -10.66 3.37 -29.13
CA SER A 92 -10.11 3.93 -30.36
C SER A 92 -10.48 5.42 -30.52
N ARG A 93 -9.98 6.07 -31.58
CA ARG A 93 -10.32 7.48 -31.89
C ARG A 93 -11.80 7.68 -32.21
N ASP A 94 -12.46 6.66 -32.75
CA ASP A 94 -13.87 6.68 -33.08
C ASP A 94 -14.74 6.12 -31.92
N GLU A 95 -14.22 6.17 -30.70
CA GLU A 95 -14.85 5.70 -29.46
C GLU A 95 -15.24 4.21 -29.44
N THR A 96 -14.78 3.42 -30.40
CA THR A 96 -15.00 1.96 -30.40
C THR A 96 -14.16 1.31 -29.29
N ILE A 97 -14.78 0.42 -28.51
CA ILE A 97 -14.11 -0.36 -27.45
C ILE A 97 -13.22 -1.44 -28.09
N LEU A 98 -11.91 -1.27 -27.94
CA LEU A 98 -10.87 -2.22 -28.36
C LEU A 98 -10.74 -3.40 -27.38
N GLY A 99 -11.10 -3.17 -26.12
CA GLY A 99 -11.14 -4.20 -25.10
C GLY A 99 -11.56 -3.67 -23.74
N MET A 100 -11.99 -4.58 -22.86
CA MET A 100 -12.44 -4.24 -21.52
C MET A 100 -12.02 -5.29 -20.49
N VAL A 101 -11.85 -4.85 -19.25
CA VAL A 101 -11.58 -5.69 -18.07
C VAL A 101 -12.36 -5.14 -16.89
N GLU A 102 -12.97 -6.02 -16.12
CA GLU A 102 -13.56 -5.73 -14.80
C GLU A 102 -12.72 -6.42 -13.73
N ASP A 103 -12.47 -5.72 -12.63
CA ASP A 103 -11.68 -6.24 -11.51
C ASP A 103 -12.11 -5.59 -10.19
N TYR A 104 -11.61 -6.13 -9.08
CA TYR A 104 -11.98 -5.74 -7.73
C TYR A 104 -10.76 -5.59 -6.86
N SER A 105 -10.75 -4.55 -6.03
CA SER A 105 -9.76 -4.39 -4.98
C SER A 105 -10.21 -5.09 -3.69
N THR A 106 -9.57 -6.20 -3.37
CA THR A 106 -9.99 -7.12 -2.29
C THR A 106 -9.32 -6.83 -0.93
N GLY A 107 -8.40 -5.87 -0.88
CA GLY A 107 -7.73 -5.42 0.35
C GLY A 107 -6.22 -5.68 0.35
N GLY A 108 -5.47 -4.97 1.20
CA GLY A 108 -4.00 -5.06 1.24
C GLY A 108 -3.29 -4.65 -0.06
N GLY A 109 -4.01 -4.10 -1.05
CA GLY A 109 -3.49 -3.78 -2.37
C GLY A 109 -3.60 -4.92 -3.38
N ALA A 110 -4.30 -6.02 -3.04
CA ALA A 110 -4.53 -7.14 -3.94
C ALA A 110 -5.73 -6.87 -4.86
N LEU A 111 -5.65 -7.43 -6.06
CA LEU A 111 -6.74 -7.53 -7.01
C LEU A 111 -7.39 -8.92 -6.94
N LEU A 112 -8.63 -9.03 -7.38
CA LEU A 112 -9.29 -10.33 -7.51
C LEU A 112 -8.66 -11.14 -8.66
N SER A 113 -8.21 -10.45 -9.71
CA SER A 113 -7.51 -11.06 -10.83
C SER A 113 -6.07 -11.48 -10.54
N ASP A 114 -5.50 -11.08 -9.39
CA ASP A 114 -4.16 -11.51 -9.00
C ASP A 114 -4.10 -13.04 -9.00
N PRO A 115 -3.04 -13.65 -9.59
CA PRO A 115 -2.93 -15.10 -9.63
C PRO A 115 -2.99 -15.66 -8.20
N SER A 116 -3.77 -16.72 -8.02
CA SER A 116 -3.78 -17.48 -6.77
C SER A 116 -2.37 -18.02 -6.55
N VAL A 117 -1.64 -17.39 -5.63
CA VAL A 117 -0.32 -17.85 -5.23
C VAL A 117 -0.49 -19.03 -4.30
N ASP A 118 0.26 -20.11 -4.55
CA ASP A 118 0.28 -21.26 -3.65
C ASP A 118 0.58 -20.84 -2.20
N ASN A 119 -0.01 -21.58 -1.26
CA ASN A 119 0.27 -21.37 0.14
C ASN A 119 1.73 -21.73 0.44
N VAL A 120 2.56 -20.70 0.60
CA VAL A 120 3.96 -20.83 1.01
C VAL A 120 4.10 -21.53 2.37
N TYR A 121 3.16 -21.28 3.28
CA TYR A 121 3.14 -21.86 4.62
C TYR A 121 1.95 -22.84 4.73
N PRO A 122 2.19 -24.16 4.87
CA PRO A 122 1.12 -25.15 4.96
C PRO A 122 0.25 -25.01 6.23
N GLU A 123 0.86 -24.61 7.35
CA GLU A 123 0.21 -24.58 8.65
C GLU A 123 -0.69 -23.34 8.76
N ILE A 124 -1.91 -23.55 9.26
CA ILE A 124 -2.94 -22.50 9.33
C ILE A 124 -3.37 -22.16 10.76
N THR A 125 -2.80 -22.85 11.77
CA THR A 125 -3.10 -22.59 13.18
C THR A 125 -1.84 -22.22 13.94
N THR A 126 -1.96 -21.30 14.90
CA THR A 126 -0.83 -20.89 15.75
C THR A 126 -0.20 -22.07 16.47
N ARG A 127 -1.01 -23.03 16.97
CA ARG A 127 -0.50 -24.23 17.62
C ARG A 127 0.35 -25.07 16.67
N ALA A 128 -0.16 -25.37 15.47
CA ALA A 128 0.61 -26.17 14.50
C ALA A 128 1.92 -25.48 14.09
N ILE A 129 1.91 -24.14 13.93
CA ILE A 129 3.12 -23.37 13.62
C ILE A 129 4.11 -23.44 14.79
N LEU A 130 3.64 -23.27 16.03
CA LEU A 130 4.50 -23.35 17.22
C LEU A 130 5.10 -24.75 17.37
N ASP A 131 4.30 -25.79 17.24
CA ASP A 131 4.76 -27.18 17.34
C ASP A 131 5.79 -27.48 16.25
N LEU A 132 5.55 -27.03 15.01
CA LEU A 132 6.53 -27.15 13.92
C LEU A 132 7.82 -26.41 14.24
N VAL A 133 7.73 -25.13 14.64
CA VAL A 133 8.89 -24.30 14.90
C VAL A 133 9.70 -24.83 16.07
N LEU A 134 9.09 -25.38 17.12
CA LEU A 134 9.82 -25.91 18.27
C LEU A 134 10.44 -27.29 18.03
N ASN A 135 9.82 -28.12 17.18
CA ASN A 135 10.29 -29.49 16.94
C ASN A 135 11.27 -29.59 15.76
N ASN A 136 11.13 -28.73 14.76
CA ASN A 136 11.88 -28.83 13.50
C ASN A 136 12.80 -27.63 13.26
N TYR A 137 12.53 -26.50 13.91
CA TYR A 137 13.29 -25.27 13.77
C TYR A 137 13.78 -24.81 15.15
N GLY A 138 14.61 -23.76 15.23
CA GLY A 138 14.91 -23.09 16.49
C GLY A 138 14.03 -21.86 16.70
N THR A 139 13.72 -21.17 15.61
CA THR A 139 13.07 -19.86 15.60
C THR A 139 12.14 -19.69 14.40
N PHE A 140 11.20 -18.75 14.52
CA PHE A 140 10.26 -18.44 13.42
C PHE A 140 10.94 -17.95 12.14
N TRP A 141 12.05 -17.21 12.26
CA TRP A 141 12.70 -16.62 11.08
C TRP A 141 13.49 -17.66 10.28
N GLU A 142 14.03 -18.70 10.93
CA GLU A 142 14.62 -19.85 10.24
C GLU A 142 13.57 -20.58 9.41
N TYR A 143 12.37 -20.79 9.98
CA TYR A 143 11.25 -21.37 9.24
C TYR A 143 10.86 -20.54 8.01
N VAL A 144 10.81 -19.21 8.16
CA VAL A 144 10.54 -18.29 7.07
C VAL A 144 11.61 -18.36 5.97
N ILE A 145 12.90 -18.40 6.32
CA ILE A 145 13.99 -18.53 5.33
C ILE A 145 13.96 -19.88 4.61
N GLU A 146 13.60 -20.97 5.29
CA GLU A 146 13.46 -22.27 4.62
C GLU A 146 12.33 -22.25 3.59
N ARG A 147 11.20 -21.63 3.91
CA ARG A 147 10.04 -21.52 3.00
C ARG A 147 10.24 -20.48 1.90
N GLU A 148 10.98 -19.42 2.16
CA GLU A 148 11.23 -18.32 1.25
C GLU A 148 12.73 -17.94 1.25
N PRO A 149 13.62 -18.71 0.59
CA PRO A 149 15.07 -18.51 0.68
C PRO A 149 15.58 -17.11 0.26
N ASP A 150 14.85 -16.44 -0.62
CA ASP A 150 15.17 -15.10 -1.14
C ASP A 150 14.50 -13.95 -0.35
N ILE A 151 13.74 -14.27 0.69
CA ILE A 151 13.03 -13.28 1.50
C ILE A 151 13.94 -12.28 2.23
N PRO A 152 15.20 -12.60 2.65
CA PRO A 152 16.03 -11.63 3.34
C PRO A 152 16.36 -10.39 2.49
N ASP A 153 16.66 -10.58 1.20
CA ASP A 153 16.96 -9.49 0.27
C ASP A 153 15.73 -8.61 0.05
N TYR A 154 14.55 -9.23 -0.05
CA TYR A 154 13.29 -8.52 -0.14
C TYR A 154 13.01 -7.69 1.13
N LEU A 155 13.18 -8.29 2.31
CA LEU A 155 12.95 -7.61 3.58
C LEU A 155 13.95 -6.48 3.84
N LEU A 156 15.17 -6.60 3.30
CA LEU A 156 16.14 -5.50 3.31
C LEU A 156 15.65 -4.31 2.48
N ASN A 157 15.14 -4.55 1.27
CA ASN A 157 14.54 -3.51 0.44
C ASN A 157 13.30 -2.88 1.09
N VAL A 158 12.45 -3.70 1.72
CA VAL A 158 11.31 -3.24 2.53
C VAL A 158 11.80 -2.31 3.65
N TRP A 159 12.82 -2.70 4.40
CA TRP A 159 13.37 -1.87 5.48
C TRP A 159 13.97 -0.56 4.95
N GLN A 160 14.74 -0.60 3.87
CA GLN A 160 15.31 0.61 3.26
C GLN A 160 14.21 1.59 2.81
N THR A 161 13.13 1.06 2.24
CA THR A 161 11.96 1.86 1.84
C THR A 161 11.29 2.47 3.08
N MET A 162 11.05 1.67 4.11
CA MET A 162 10.49 2.10 5.40
C MET A 162 11.32 3.23 6.05
N ASP A 163 12.63 3.08 6.12
CA ASP A 163 13.54 4.07 6.71
C ASP A 163 13.60 5.36 5.89
N THR A 164 13.51 5.24 4.56
CA THR A 164 13.37 6.37 3.65
C THR A 164 12.06 7.13 3.90
N SER A 165 10.94 6.43 4.09
CA SER A 165 9.66 7.06 4.43
C SER A 165 9.70 7.78 5.78
N ILE A 166 10.36 7.20 6.80
CA ILE A 166 10.61 7.90 8.07
C ILE A 166 11.38 9.19 7.82
N SER A 167 12.52 9.11 7.13
CA SER A 167 13.40 10.25 6.88
C SER A 167 12.68 11.39 6.15
N LYS A 168 11.91 11.07 5.10
CA LYS A 168 11.09 12.03 4.35
C LYS A 168 9.99 12.64 5.20
N GLY A 169 9.30 11.84 6.01
CA GLY A 169 8.24 12.34 6.89
C GLY A 169 8.79 13.27 7.98
N LEU A 170 9.95 12.93 8.56
CA LEU A 170 10.63 13.75 9.55
C LEU A 170 11.13 15.08 9.00
N SER A 171 11.43 15.20 7.70
CA SER A 171 11.94 16.45 7.11
C SER A 171 10.84 17.44 6.70
N LYS A 172 9.59 17.00 6.55
CA LYS A 172 8.49 17.82 6.02
C LYS A 172 7.77 18.61 7.12
N LYS A 173 7.46 19.88 6.82
CA LYS A 173 6.80 20.84 7.74
C LYS A 173 5.49 21.39 7.18
N ASN A 174 5.22 21.16 5.91
CA ASN A 174 3.99 21.61 5.26
C ASN A 174 2.76 20.88 5.84
N ARG A 175 1.57 21.41 5.55
CA ARG A 175 0.31 20.74 5.89
C ARG A 175 0.06 19.55 4.96
N LEU A 176 -0.63 18.54 5.47
CA LEU A 176 -1.10 17.42 4.67
C LEU A 176 -2.08 17.90 3.57
N PRO A 177 -2.12 17.20 2.43
CA PRO A 177 -3.09 17.47 1.38
C PRO A 177 -4.53 17.13 1.82
N GLY A 178 -5.50 17.33 0.93
CA GLY A 178 -6.92 17.16 1.23
C GLY A 178 -7.57 18.38 1.90
N LYS A 179 -8.86 18.24 2.25
CA LYS A 179 -9.72 19.35 2.74
C LYS A 179 -9.39 19.78 4.16
N LEU A 180 -8.93 18.86 5.01
CA LEU A 180 -8.67 19.14 6.43
C LEU A 180 -7.37 19.90 6.68
N LYS A 181 -6.43 19.90 5.72
CA LYS A 181 -5.14 20.62 5.79
C LYS A 181 -4.42 20.44 7.14
N LEU A 182 -4.40 19.20 7.66
CA LEU A 182 -3.86 18.91 8.98
C LEU A 182 -2.37 19.25 9.06
N PRO A 183 -1.90 19.87 10.16
CA PRO A 183 -0.49 20.13 10.35
C PRO A 183 0.26 18.83 10.64
N ARG A 184 1.38 18.62 9.94
CA ARG A 184 2.32 17.56 10.26
C ARG A 184 2.89 17.72 11.67
N LYS A 185 3.08 16.61 12.37
CA LYS A 185 3.56 16.51 13.76
C LYS A 185 4.92 15.83 13.85
N ALA A 186 5.24 14.93 12.92
CA ALA A 186 6.46 14.12 12.94
C ALA A 186 7.74 14.95 13.18
N TYR A 187 7.99 15.96 12.34
CA TYR A 187 9.14 16.87 12.48
C TYR A 187 9.22 17.49 13.89
N SER A 188 8.11 18.06 14.36
CA SER A 188 8.08 18.81 15.63
C SER A 188 8.28 17.91 16.86
N LEU A 189 7.75 16.68 16.82
CA LEU A 189 7.93 15.69 17.88
C LEU A 189 9.39 15.23 17.92
N TYR A 190 9.96 14.93 16.75
CA TYR A 190 11.36 14.49 16.65
C TYR A 190 12.33 15.57 17.08
N SER A 191 12.18 16.81 16.59
CA SER A 191 13.10 17.91 16.87
C SER A 191 13.14 18.27 18.36
N LYS A 192 12.01 18.17 19.05
CA LYS A 192 11.90 18.44 20.50
C LYS A 192 12.35 17.25 21.36
N SER A 193 12.40 16.04 20.81
CA SER A 193 12.70 14.83 21.58
C SER A 193 14.09 14.83 22.22
N SER A 194 15.07 15.50 21.61
CA SER A 194 16.46 15.58 22.12
C SER A 194 16.57 16.29 23.46
N MET A 195 15.65 17.19 23.77
CA MET A 195 15.61 17.96 25.02
C MET A 195 14.91 17.19 26.16
N LEU A 196 14.30 16.04 25.85
CA LEU A 196 13.55 15.25 26.82
C LEU A 196 14.45 14.26 27.55
N GLU A 197 14.04 13.90 28.76
CA GLU A 197 14.60 12.79 29.53
C GLU A 197 14.54 11.48 28.75
N LYS A 198 15.42 10.53 29.08
CA LYS A 198 15.64 9.30 28.29
C LYS A 198 14.36 8.50 28.01
N SER A 199 13.52 8.28 29.03
CA SER A 199 12.28 7.50 28.92
C SER A 199 11.25 8.19 28.02
N VAL A 200 11.12 9.51 28.15
CA VAL A 200 10.19 10.33 27.36
C VAL A 200 10.70 10.51 25.93
N ARG A 201 12.02 10.70 25.75
CA ARG A 201 12.69 10.78 24.45
C ARG A 201 12.43 9.54 23.61
N TYR A 202 12.52 8.35 24.19
CA TYR A 202 12.22 7.10 23.51
C TYR A 202 10.78 7.09 22.96
N LYS A 203 9.79 7.37 23.83
CA LYS A 203 8.37 7.44 23.43
C LYS A 203 8.13 8.51 22.36
N ALA A 204 8.71 9.70 22.53
CA ALA A 204 8.58 10.80 21.58
C ALA A 204 9.16 10.46 20.20
N ARG A 205 10.32 9.79 20.15
CA ARG A 205 10.93 9.33 18.89
C ARG A 205 10.11 8.24 18.23
N LEU A 206 9.66 7.24 18.99
CA LEU A 206 8.79 6.18 18.48
C LEU A 206 7.52 6.77 17.84
N SER A 207 6.84 7.67 18.53
CA SER A 207 5.67 8.38 17.99
C SER A 207 6.04 9.22 16.76
N ALA A 208 7.16 9.94 16.78
CA ALA A 208 7.58 10.75 15.65
C ALA A 208 7.84 9.91 14.38
N TYR A 209 8.45 8.73 14.52
CA TYR A 209 8.66 7.81 13.40
C TYR A 209 7.34 7.25 12.86
N ALA A 210 6.41 6.87 13.73
CA ALA A 210 5.10 6.39 13.32
C ALA A 210 4.29 7.48 12.59
N TYR A 211 4.34 8.72 13.11
CA TYR A 211 3.74 9.87 12.43
C TYR A 211 4.42 10.18 11.11
N ALA A 212 5.75 10.09 11.03
CA ALA A 212 6.49 10.38 9.79
C ALA A 212 5.98 9.51 8.63
N VAL A 213 5.87 8.21 8.85
CA VAL A 213 5.37 7.28 7.82
C VAL A 213 3.89 7.48 7.55
N SER A 214 3.06 7.67 8.58
CA SER A 214 1.62 7.92 8.42
C SER A 214 1.33 9.20 7.63
N GLU A 215 2.13 10.25 7.84
CA GLU A 215 2.02 11.53 7.14
C GLU A 215 2.52 11.45 5.69
N GLU A 216 3.56 10.64 5.43
CA GLU A 216 3.97 10.30 4.06
C GLU A 216 2.88 9.52 3.34
N ASN A 217 2.31 8.50 3.99
CA ASN A 217 1.17 7.76 3.47
C ASN A 217 0.01 8.70 3.10
N ALA A 218 -0.41 9.55 4.05
CA ALA A 218 -1.50 10.50 3.84
C ALA A 218 -1.22 11.54 2.73
N SER A 219 0.03 11.68 2.30
CA SER A 219 0.44 12.61 1.23
C SER A 219 0.72 11.94 -0.10
N GLY A 220 0.37 10.66 -0.27
CA GLY A 220 0.64 9.91 -1.49
C GLY A 220 2.10 9.47 -1.65
N GLY A 221 2.91 9.56 -0.59
CA GLY A 221 4.31 9.16 -0.62
C GLY A 221 4.50 7.65 -0.74
N THR A 222 5.70 7.25 -1.15
CA THR A 222 6.11 5.84 -1.13
C THR A 222 6.17 5.33 0.31
N ILE A 223 5.52 4.20 0.58
CA ILE A 223 5.47 3.52 1.87
C ILE A 223 5.51 2.00 1.66
N VAL A 224 5.58 1.25 2.77
CA VAL A 224 5.38 -0.20 2.77
C VAL A 224 4.14 -0.53 3.60
N THR A 225 3.28 -1.41 3.11
CA THR A 225 2.14 -1.89 3.89
C THR A 225 2.62 -2.69 5.12
N ALA A 226 1.89 -2.61 6.23
CA ALA A 226 2.20 -3.41 7.42
C ALA A 226 0.95 -3.66 8.32
N PRO A 227 -0.01 -4.51 7.91
CA PRO A 227 -0.15 -5.16 6.60
C PRO A 227 -0.94 -4.30 5.59
N THR A 228 -1.32 -3.08 5.96
CA THR A 228 -2.02 -2.12 5.08
C THR A 228 -1.31 -0.76 5.09
N CYS A 229 -1.67 0.14 4.17
CA CYS A 229 -1.19 1.52 4.15
C CYS A 229 -1.51 2.25 5.48
N GLY A 230 -2.69 2.02 6.05
CA GLY A 230 -3.09 2.65 7.32
C GLY A 230 -2.25 2.20 8.52
N GLY A 231 -1.76 0.96 8.50
CA GLY A 231 -0.85 0.41 9.53
C GLY A 231 0.65 0.65 9.26
N SER A 232 1.00 1.27 8.14
CA SER A 232 2.37 1.35 7.62
C SER A 232 3.40 1.95 8.59
N GLY A 233 2.99 2.80 9.53
CA GLY A 233 3.90 3.44 10.47
C GLY A 233 4.32 2.59 11.68
N ALA A 234 3.61 1.51 12.00
CA ALA A 234 3.82 0.77 13.25
C ALA A 234 5.16 0.01 13.27
N VAL A 235 5.37 -0.90 12.32
CA VAL A 235 6.59 -1.70 12.19
C VAL A 235 7.85 -0.85 12.03
N PRO A 236 7.92 0.12 11.09
CA PRO A 236 9.15 0.86 10.87
C PRO A 236 9.52 1.75 12.05
N ALA A 237 8.54 2.28 12.78
CA ALA A 237 8.79 3.06 13.99
C ALA A 237 9.49 2.23 15.08
N VAL A 238 9.00 1.00 15.30
CA VAL A 238 9.62 0.08 16.27
C VAL A 238 11.04 -0.28 15.82
N LEU A 239 11.22 -0.72 14.56
CA LEU A 239 12.54 -1.08 14.04
C LEU A 239 13.54 0.08 14.15
N LYS A 240 13.15 1.30 13.77
CA LYS A 240 14.01 2.48 13.88
C LYS A 240 14.35 2.84 15.33
N SER A 241 13.42 2.61 16.26
CA SER A 241 13.65 2.86 17.68
C SER A 241 14.63 1.87 18.35
N LEU A 242 14.78 0.67 17.76
CA LEU A 242 15.69 -0.37 18.23
C LEU A 242 17.12 -0.21 17.65
N GLN A 243 17.27 0.55 16.57
CA GLN A 243 18.59 0.91 16.03
C GLN A 243 19.32 1.81 17.02
N LYS A 244 20.47 1.33 17.50
CA LYS A 244 21.33 2.02 18.46
C LYS A 244 22.11 3.16 17.80
#